data_AF-A0A135SYY6-F1
#
_entry.id   AF-A0A135SYY6-F1
#
_cell.length_a   1.000
_cell.length_b   1.000
_cell.length_c   1.000
_cell.angle_alpha   90.00
_cell.angle_beta   90.00
_cell.angle_gamma   90.00
#
_symmetry.space_group_name_H-M   'P 1'
#
loop_
_entity.id
_entity.type
_entity.pdbx_description
1 polymer ?
#
loop_
_entity_poly.entity_id
_entity_poly.type
_entity_poly.pdbx_seq_one_letter_code
_entity_poly.pdbx_strand_id
1 'polypeptide(L)'
;MGFKIIIVGGSISGLSLANMLERSDIEYILLERHSIIAPQLGASIGLLPSGLRILDQLGCYEKIREAAGDVYYRTSMRLFSGKTWTDTKPVSFSQQLEDRLGYPQIFIDRKTLLQVLFDKLMFKDRVLTNKMVTHDGSVYSGDIVVGADGVHSTIRSEMWRLSQKSHSGLQSESRCIFGISKQPAGMPGNAIQVNSFFKSCNYMMLSAPDSLLYWFLFTSLNRTCGKSIPKFTKEDERALAENHFDDQVTETTTFREIYANRLHTTLVALEDHVHPISAQGGNGAMETAAVLVNTLRRKMANQSSKGNLNEDDIESVFAEVQAKRFSRVEDAVNQGRRTTAASIKETFFSRLFKNTETGPTIDDIPTLARYEKAIIRHRETTNKLSWSLWNLVALVTCILTLLAYSVIRWIWSTQPMNIDSMDLRA
;
A
#
# COMPACT_ATOMS: atom_id res chain seq x y z
N MET A 1 -1.28 12.33 37.35
CA MET A 1 -1.92 12.44 36.02
C MET A 1 -1.46 11.23 35.22
N GLY A 2 -2.35 10.60 34.45
CA GLY A 2 -1.97 9.43 33.63
C GLY A 2 -1.16 9.85 32.40
N PHE A 3 -0.56 8.88 31.72
CA PHE A 3 0.21 9.09 30.49
C PHE A 3 -0.69 9.55 29.34
N LYS A 4 -0.31 10.63 28.67
CA LYS A 4 -1.10 11.33 27.66
C LYS A 4 -0.34 11.55 26.35
N ILE A 5 -1.01 11.26 25.24
CA ILE A 5 -0.43 11.37 23.88
C ILE A 5 -1.12 12.49 23.10
N ILE A 6 -0.33 13.38 22.48
CA ILE A 6 -0.84 14.33 21.49
C ILE A 6 -0.67 13.75 20.08
N ILE A 7 -1.76 13.52 19.38
CA ILE A 7 -1.77 13.04 17.99
C ILE A 7 -1.97 14.25 17.08
N VAL A 8 -1.08 14.44 16.13
CA VAL A 8 -1.14 15.57 15.19
C VAL A 8 -1.54 15.06 13.82
N GLY A 9 -2.79 15.27 13.43
CA GLY A 9 -3.39 14.85 12.17
C GLY A 9 -4.41 13.71 12.32
N GLY A 10 -5.64 13.96 11.89
CA GLY A 10 -6.75 13.01 11.76
C GLY A 10 -6.68 12.16 10.49
N SER A 11 -5.48 11.72 10.11
CA SER A 11 -5.31 10.79 9.00
C SER A 11 -5.75 9.36 9.39
N ILE A 12 -5.70 8.42 8.44
CA ILE A 12 -5.97 7.00 8.72
C ILE A 12 -5.07 6.50 9.86
N SER A 13 -3.80 6.91 9.89
CA SER A 13 -2.89 6.51 10.98
C SER A 13 -3.29 7.15 12.31
N GLY A 14 -3.64 8.45 12.32
CA GLY A 14 -4.01 9.17 13.54
C GLY A 14 -5.31 8.66 14.15
N LEU A 15 -6.35 8.45 13.33
CA LEU A 15 -7.62 7.90 13.80
C LEU A 15 -7.50 6.42 14.21
N SER A 16 -6.70 5.62 13.50
CA SER A 16 -6.41 4.25 13.93
C SER A 16 -5.64 4.22 15.25
N LEU A 17 -4.64 5.10 15.43
CA LEU A 17 -3.92 5.24 16.70
C LEU A 17 -4.87 5.63 17.84
N ALA A 18 -5.72 6.64 17.64
CA ALA A 18 -6.72 7.04 18.63
C ALA A 18 -7.62 5.87 19.06
N ASN A 19 -8.15 5.10 18.11
CA ASN A 19 -8.94 3.90 18.40
C ASN A 19 -8.16 2.84 19.21
N MET A 20 -6.86 2.65 18.91
CA MET A 20 -6.00 1.72 19.64
C MET A 20 -5.73 2.21 21.07
N LEU A 21 -5.52 3.50 21.27
CA LEU A 21 -5.28 4.11 22.57
C LEU A 21 -6.51 4.04 23.47
N GLU A 22 -7.72 4.24 22.94
CA GLU A 22 -8.97 4.06 23.68
C GLU A 22 -9.13 2.63 24.20
N ARG A 23 -8.79 1.63 23.40
CA ARG A 23 -8.82 0.22 23.82
C ARG A 23 -7.74 -0.13 24.84
N SER A 24 -6.73 0.72 24.96
CA SER A 24 -5.58 0.53 25.85
C SER A 24 -5.65 1.39 27.10
N ASP A 25 -6.74 2.14 27.29
CA ASP A 25 -6.95 3.10 28.38
C ASP A 25 -5.81 4.15 28.49
N ILE A 26 -5.30 4.60 27.34
CA ILE A 26 -4.28 5.67 27.27
C ILE A 26 -4.96 6.98 26.86
N GLU A 27 -4.71 8.05 27.62
CA GLU A 27 -5.27 9.37 27.33
C GLU A 27 -4.67 9.95 26.04
N TYR A 28 -5.49 10.61 25.23
CA TYR A 28 -5.01 11.30 24.03
C TYR A 28 -5.80 12.56 23.73
N ILE A 29 -5.20 13.45 22.93
CA ILE A 29 -5.88 14.49 22.18
C ILE A 29 -5.44 14.37 20.73
N LEU A 30 -6.38 14.45 19.78
CA LEU A 30 -6.09 14.47 18.35
C LEU A 30 -6.38 15.86 17.78
N LEU A 31 -5.38 16.44 17.13
CA LEU A 31 -5.47 17.75 16.49
C LEU A 31 -5.60 17.57 14.98
N GLU A 32 -6.74 17.95 14.40
CA GLU A 32 -6.98 17.90 12.95
C GLU A 32 -7.10 19.31 12.38
N ARG A 33 -6.35 19.60 11.31
CA ARG A 33 -6.31 20.93 10.69
C ARG A 33 -7.59 21.28 9.93
N HIS A 34 -8.27 20.30 9.36
CA HIS A 34 -9.50 20.49 8.62
C HIS A 34 -10.66 20.69 9.59
N SER A 35 -11.67 21.44 9.15
CA SER A 35 -12.92 21.65 9.89
C SER A 35 -13.81 20.40 9.94
N ILE A 36 -13.56 19.44 9.03
CA ILE A 36 -14.29 18.19 8.91
C ILE A 36 -13.27 17.05 8.95
N ILE A 37 -13.54 16.01 9.74
CA ILE A 37 -12.60 14.90 9.97
C ILE A 37 -12.42 13.96 8.77
N ALA A 38 -13.46 13.81 7.95
CA ALA A 38 -13.47 12.98 6.75
C ALA A 38 -13.81 13.84 5.51
N PRO A 39 -12.92 14.73 5.06
CA PRO A 39 -13.14 15.54 3.87
C PRO A 39 -12.90 14.71 2.60
N GLN A 40 -13.61 15.03 1.50
CA GLN A 40 -13.38 14.41 0.19
C GLN A 40 -12.13 15.03 -0.48
N LEU A 41 -10.95 14.64 -0.02
CA LEU A 41 -9.65 15.13 -0.55
C LEU A 41 -8.92 14.09 -1.40
N GLY A 42 -9.45 12.87 -1.47
CA GLY A 42 -8.84 11.74 -2.18
C GLY A 42 -9.86 10.98 -3.02
N ALA A 43 -9.36 10.06 -3.85
CA ALA A 43 -10.17 9.00 -4.44
C ALA A 43 -10.25 7.81 -3.47
N SER A 44 -9.85 6.62 -3.92
CA SER A 44 -9.86 5.42 -3.10
C SER A 44 -8.54 5.14 -2.39
N ILE A 45 -8.61 4.24 -1.41
CA ILE A 45 -7.48 3.59 -0.79
C ILE A 45 -7.60 2.08 -0.95
N GLY A 46 -6.48 1.44 -1.29
CA GLY A 46 -6.34 -0.01 -1.23
C GLY A 46 -6.04 -0.48 0.20
N LEU A 47 -6.86 -1.38 0.71
CA LEU A 47 -6.71 -2.08 1.97
C LEU A 47 -6.29 -3.52 1.68
N LEU A 48 -5.20 -3.93 2.33
CA LEU A 48 -4.61 -5.25 2.18
C LEU A 48 -4.85 -6.07 3.47
N PRO A 49 -4.69 -7.40 3.44
CA PRO A 49 -4.93 -8.25 4.61
C PRO A 49 -4.23 -7.78 5.89
N SER A 50 -3.02 -7.21 5.78
CA SER A 50 -2.30 -6.67 6.93
C SER A 50 -3.05 -5.52 7.62
N GLY A 51 -3.58 -4.56 6.87
CA GLY A 51 -4.36 -3.46 7.41
C GLY A 51 -5.79 -3.84 7.76
N LEU A 52 -6.45 -4.69 6.94
CA LEU A 52 -7.82 -5.16 7.21
C LEU A 52 -7.91 -5.92 8.52
N ARG A 53 -6.91 -6.73 8.85
CA ARG A 53 -6.86 -7.43 10.12
C ARG A 53 -6.78 -6.48 11.32
N ILE A 54 -6.05 -5.37 11.19
CA ILE A 54 -6.00 -4.32 12.22
C ILE A 54 -7.36 -3.64 12.34
N LEU A 55 -7.98 -3.31 11.20
CA LEU A 55 -9.31 -2.69 11.16
C LEU A 55 -10.38 -3.62 11.75
N ASP A 56 -10.26 -4.94 11.58
CA ASP A 56 -11.14 -5.93 12.18
C ASP A 56 -10.94 -6.01 13.70
N GLN A 57 -9.68 -6.03 14.16
CA GLN A 57 -9.36 -5.91 15.59
C GLN A 57 -9.97 -4.63 16.20
N LEU A 58 -10.00 -3.52 15.45
CA LEU A 58 -10.66 -2.28 15.86
C LEU A 58 -12.18 -2.30 15.73
N GLY A 59 -12.78 -3.35 15.14
CA GLY A 59 -14.23 -3.50 14.95
C GLY A 59 -14.79 -2.63 13.83
N CYS A 60 -13.96 -2.29 12.85
CA CYS A 60 -14.30 -1.47 11.68
C CYS A 60 -14.53 -2.29 10.40
N TYR A 61 -14.06 -3.54 10.37
CA TYR A 61 -14.00 -4.35 9.14
C TYR A 61 -15.37 -4.56 8.49
N GLU A 62 -16.40 -4.95 9.23
CA GLU A 62 -17.71 -5.26 8.63
C GLU A 62 -18.33 -4.03 7.94
N LYS A 63 -18.26 -2.83 8.56
CA LYS A 63 -18.70 -1.58 7.91
C LYS A 63 -17.90 -1.26 6.65
N ILE A 64 -16.59 -1.54 6.65
CA ILE A 64 -15.72 -1.34 5.49
C ILE A 64 -16.08 -2.33 4.38
N ARG A 65 -16.33 -3.60 4.73
CA ARG A 65 -16.67 -4.67 3.79
C ARG A 65 -18.00 -4.40 3.11
N GLU A 66 -18.99 -3.93 3.87
CA GLU A 66 -20.30 -3.50 3.37
C GLU A 66 -20.15 -2.31 2.41
N ALA A 67 -19.47 -1.26 2.85
CA ALA A 67 -19.30 -0.04 2.06
C ALA A 67 -18.42 -0.21 0.81
N ALA A 68 -17.63 -1.29 0.72
CA ALA A 68 -16.81 -1.58 -0.46
C ALA A 68 -17.58 -2.30 -1.58
N GLY A 69 -18.75 -2.89 -1.30
CA GLY A 69 -19.52 -3.65 -2.29
C GLY A 69 -18.82 -4.92 -2.77
N ASP A 70 -18.82 -5.18 -4.07
CA ASP A 70 -18.13 -6.33 -4.65
C ASP A 70 -16.62 -6.08 -4.77
N VAL A 71 -15.83 -6.90 -4.08
CA VAL A 71 -14.36 -6.79 -3.99
C VAL A 71 -13.63 -7.88 -4.77
N TYR A 72 -14.36 -8.77 -5.44
CA TYR A 72 -13.82 -9.88 -6.21
C TYR A 72 -13.64 -9.51 -7.68
N TYR A 73 -12.78 -8.51 -7.89
CA TYR A 73 -12.53 -7.94 -9.21
C TYR A 73 -12.05 -8.98 -10.21
N ARG A 74 -12.64 -8.95 -11.40
CA ARG A 74 -12.02 -9.54 -12.58
C ARG A 74 -10.93 -8.60 -13.07
N THR A 75 -9.71 -9.09 -13.24
CA THR A 75 -8.61 -8.26 -13.73
C THR A 75 -8.58 -8.23 -15.24
N SER A 76 -8.46 -7.05 -15.83
CA SER A 76 -8.16 -6.84 -17.24
C SER A 76 -6.95 -5.90 -17.37
N MET A 77 -6.17 -6.12 -18.42
CA MET A 77 -4.98 -5.34 -18.71
C MET A 77 -4.92 -4.98 -20.18
N ARG A 78 -4.67 -3.72 -20.50
CA ARG A 78 -4.23 -3.31 -21.84
C ARG A 78 -2.71 -3.19 -21.82
N LEU A 79 -2.03 -4.04 -22.58
CA LEU A 79 -0.56 -4.05 -22.65
C LEU A 79 -0.04 -2.88 -23.50
N PHE A 80 1.26 -2.58 -23.38
CA PHE A 80 1.92 -1.54 -24.19
C PHE A 80 1.75 -1.75 -25.70
N SER A 81 1.62 -3.00 -26.15
CA SER A 81 1.37 -3.36 -27.55
C SER A 81 -0.06 -3.01 -28.04
N GLY A 82 -0.94 -2.57 -27.16
CA GLY A 82 -2.36 -2.37 -27.43
C GLY A 82 -3.21 -3.64 -27.30
N LYS A 83 -2.59 -4.80 -27.09
CA LYS A 83 -3.32 -6.06 -26.85
C LYS A 83 -3.97 -6.04 -25.46
N THR A 84 -5.24 -6.45 -25.41
CA THR A 84 -5.95 -6.71 -24.15
C THR A 84 -5.65 -8.12 -23.65
N TRP A 85 -5.46 -8.25 -22.34
CA TRP A 85 -5.44 -9.50 -21.60
C TRP A 85 -6.51 -9.41 -20.51
N THR A 86 -7.29 -10.46 -20.33
CA THR A 86 -8.28 -10.53 -19.26
C THR A 86 -8.06 -11.81 -18.49
N ASP A 87 -8.12 -11.74 -17.17
CA ASP A 87 -8.04 -12.92 -16.34
C ASP A 87 -9.26 -13.81 -16.63
N THR A 88 -8.97 -15.05 -17.03
CA THR A 88 -9.96 -16.09 -17.31
C THR A 88 -10.09 -17.08 -16.16
N LYS A 89 -9.30 -16.91 -15.09
CA LYS A 89 -9.42 -17.74 -13.91
C LYS A 89 -10.78 -17.52 -13.23
N PRO A 90 -11.39 -18.59 -12.68
CA PRO A 90 -12.67 -18.48 -11.99
C PRO A 90 -12.56 -17.79 -10.62
N VAL A 91 -11.36 -17.77 -10.02
CA VAL A 91 -11.11 -17.23 -8.68
C VAL A 91 -10.26 -15.97 -8.80
N SER A 92 -10.80 -14.84 -8.36
CA SER A 92 -10.11 -13.54 -8.39
C SER A 92 -8.89 -13.50 -7.46
N PHE A 93 -8.00 -12.53 -7.66
CA PHE A 93 -6.87 -12.30 -6.74
C PHE A 93 -7.36 -11.99 -5.31
N SER A 94 -8.37 -11.13 -5.17
CA SER A 94 -8.98 -10.82 -3.88
C SER A 94 -9.54 -12.06 -3.18
N GLN A 95 -10.19 -12.96 -3.92
CA GLN A 95 -10.71 -14.21 -3.37
C GLN A 95 -9.57 -15.16 -2.96
N GLN A 96 -8.49 -15.25 -3.75
CA GLN A 96 -7.30 -16.01 -3.37
C GLN A 96 -6.65 -15.47 -2.09
N LEU A 97 -6.58 -14.14 -1.92
CA LEU A 97 -6.10 -13.53 -0.69
C LEU A 97 -7.01 -13.87 0.49
N GLU A 98 -8.32 -13.81 0.32
CA GLU A 98 -9.27 -14.14 1.38
C GLU A 98 -9.19 -15.61 1.79
N ASP A 99 -9.09 -16.53 0.82
CA ASP A 99 -8.93 -17.96 1.09
C ASP A 99 -7.62 -18.27 1.84
N ARG A 100 -6.53 -17.55 1.54
CA ARG A 100 -5.20 -17.77 2.13
C ARG A 100 -5.01 -17.06 3.47
N LEU A 101 -5.50 -15.84 3.58
CA LEU A 101 -5.15 -14.88 4.64
C LEU A 101 -6.40 -14.40 5.41
N GLY A 102 -7.58 -14.92 5.12
CA GLY A 102 -8.84 -14.57 5.79
C GLY A 102 -9.44 -13.21 5.43
N TYR A 103 -8.72 -12.41 4.62
CA TYR A 103 -9.15 -11.08 4.18
C TYR A 103 -8.87 -10.88 2.68
N PRO A 104 -9.79 -10.27 1.92
CA PRO A 104 -9.55 -9.95 0.52
C PRO A 104 -8.66 -8.70 0.37
N GLN A 105 -8.41 -8.30 -0.87
CA GLN A 105 -8.04 -6.91 -1.16
C GLN A 105 -9.30 -6.08 -1.30
N ILE A 106 -9.37 -4.93 -0.62
CA ILE A 106 -10.50 -4.01 -0.66
C ILE A 106 -10.05 -2.66 -1.20
N PHE A 107 -10.82 -2.07 -2.10
CA PHE A 107 -10.69 -0.65 -2.44
C PHE A 107 -11.95 0.07 -1.97
N ILE A 108 -11.76 1.17 -1.25
CA ILE A 108 -12.86 1.95 -0.67
C ILE A 108 -12.54 3.44 -0.79
N ASP A 109 -13.57 4.28 -0.82
CA ASP A 109 -13.40 5.73 -0.69
C ASP A 109 -12.65 6.03 0.61
N ARG A 110 -11.55 6.80 0.48
CA ARG A 110 -10.74 7.20 1.62
C ARG A 110 -11.59 7.98 2.64
N LYS A 111 -12.55 8.79 2.18
CA LYS A 111 -13.48 9.51 3.06
C LYS A 111 -14.27 8.52 3.92
N THR A 112 -14.82 7.47 3.32
CA THR A 112 -15.59 6.45 4.04
C THR A 112 -14.75 5.75 5.10
N LEU A 113 -13.50 5.39 4.79
CA LEU A 113 -12.60 4.78 5.78
C LEU A 113 -12.34 5.72 6.98
N LEU A 114 -12.05 7.00 6.71
CA LEU A 114 -11.85 8.01 7.76
C LEU A 114 -13.11 8.15 8.63
N GLN A 115 -14.29 8.19 8.00
CA GLN A 115 -15.56 8.29 8.71
C GLN A 115 -15.80 7.07 9.60
N VAL A 116 -15.58 5.85 9.09
CA VAL A 116 -15.74 4.62 9.88
C VAL A 116 -14.81 4.62 11.10
N LEU A 117 -13.54 5.01 10.93
CA LEU A 117 -12.58 5.11 12.03
C LEU A 117 -12.99 6.17 13.05
N PHE A 118 -13.45 7.33 12.62
CA PHE A 118 -13.92 8.39 13.52
C PHE A 118 -15.20 8.00 14.25
N ASP A 119 -16.17 7.40 13.57
CA ASP A 119 -17.42 6.95 14.16
C ASP A 119 -17.17 5.90 15.25
N LYS A 120 -16.11 5.10 15.10
CA LYS A 120 -15.73 4.06 16.05
C LYS A 120 -15.15 4.62 17.36
N LEU A 121 -14.63 5.85 17.36
CA LEU A 121 -14.11 6.49 18.58
C LEU A 121 -15.22 6.68 19.62
N MET A 122 -14.91 6.32 20.86
CA MET A 122 -15.77 6.54 22.02
C MET A 122 -15.75 8.01 22.45
N PHE A 123 -14.57 8.64 22.48
CA PHE A 123 -14.38 10.01 22.98
C PHE A 123 -14.14 11.00 21.84
N LYS A 124 -15.21 11.32 21.09
CA LYS A 124 -15.13 12.24 19.94
C LYS A 124 -14.74 13.67 20.33
N ASP A 125 -14.99 14.07 21.57
CA ASP A 125 -14.57 15.36 22.14
C ASP A 125 -13.05 15.54 22.23
N ARG A 126 -12.28 14.43 22.18
CA ARG A 126 -10.82 14.46 22.12
C ARG A 126 -10.27 14.76 20.72
N VAL A 127 -11.13 14.82 19.72
CA VAL A 127 -10.78 15.15 18.33
C VAL A 127 -11.09 16.60 18.06
N LEU A 128 -10.05 17.43 18.05
CA LEU A 128 -10.16 18.88 17.88
C LEU A 128 -9.87 19.26 16.42
N THR A 129 -10.92 19.60 15.68
CA THR A 129 -10.83 20.12 14.30
C THR A 129 -10.41 21.59 14.26
N ASN A 130 -9.93 22.07 13.11
CA ASN A 130 -9.35 23.40 12.95
C ASN A 130 -8.14 23.67 13.86
N LYS A 131 -7.41 22.62 14.24
CA LYS A 131 -6.22 22.72 15.08
C LYS A 131 -4.98 22.40 14.27
N MET A 132 -4.10 23.39 14.17
CA MET A 132 -2.79 23.27 13.53
C MET A 132 -1.71 23.54 14.56
N VAL A 133 -0.75 22.63 14.67
CA VAL A 133 0.45 22.86 15.45
C VAL A 133 1.16 24.10 14.89
N THR A 134 1.61 24.99 15.79
CA THR A 134 2.32 26.26 15.57
C THR A 134 1.58 27.44 14.92
N HIS A 135 0.31 27.32 14.52
CA HIS A 135 -0.36 28.37 13.75
C HIS A 135 -1.58 29.04 14.41
N ASP A 136 -2.25 28.40 15.38
CA ASP A 136 -3.50 28.92 15.95
C ASP A 136 -3.36 29.53 17.36
N GLY A 137 -2.13 29.58 17.89
CA GLY A 137 -1.81 30.08 19.23
C GLY A 137 -2.28 29.18 20.39
N SER A 138 -2.97 28.07 20.11
CA SER A 138 -3.38 27.11 21.15
C SER A 138 -2.18 26.28 21.62
N VAL A 139 -2.15 25.96 22.91
CA VAL A 139 -1.11 25.12 23.52
C VAL A 139 -1.73 23.86 24.11
N TYR A 140 -1.18 22.71 23.76
CA TYR A 140 -1.57 21.40 24.29
C TYR A 140 -0.36 20.71 24.89
N SER A 141 -0.54 20.09 26.06
CA SER A 141 0.51 19.37 26.77
C SER A 141 0.18 17.88 26.86
N GLY A 142 1.19 17.04 26.67
CA GLY A 142 1.16 15.60 26.84
C GLY A 142 2.59 15.07 26.98
N ASP A 143 2.73 13.80 27.34
CA ASP A 143 4.03 13.16 27.58
C ASP A 143 4.78 12.87 26.28
N ILE A 144 4.05 12.58 25.18
CA ILE A 144 4.62 12.42 23.84
C ILE A 144 3.74 13.06 22.75
N VAL A 145 4.37 13.40 21.63
CA VAL A 145 3.70 13.89 20.41
C VAL A 145 3.92 12.87 19.28
N VAL A 146 2.85 12.46 18.61
CA VAL A 146 2.89 11.55 17.46
C VAL A 146 2.41 12.29 16.20
N GLY A 147 3.33 12.46 15.24
CA GLY A 147 3.03 13.06 13.93
C GLY A 147 2.29 12.09 13.01
N ALA A 148 1.02 12.36 12.74
CA ALA A 148 0.14 11.65 11.80
C ALA A 148 -0.44 12.61 10.73
N ASP A 149 0.27 13.70 10.45
CA ASP A 149 -0.10 14.85 9.62
C ASP A 149 0.28 14.70 8.14
N GLY A 150 0.64 13.47 7.75
CA GLY A 150 0.76 13.06 6.35
C GLY A 150 2.09 13.45 5.70
N VAL A 151 2.07 13.51 4.37
CA VAL A 151 3.30 13.60 3.56
C VAL A 151 4.03 14.91 3.81
N HIS A 152 3.31 16.02 3.97
CA HIS A 152 3.88 17.34 4.29
C HIS A 152 3.87 17.61 5.80
N SER A 153 4.34 16.63 6.58
CA SER A 153 4.35 16.67 8.05
C SER A 153 5.11 17.87 8.61
N THR A 154 4.43 18.67 9.43
CA THR A 154 5.00 19.75 10.24
C THR A 154 5.82 19.16 11.38
N ILE A 155 5.36 18.07 11.98
CA ILE A 155 6.09 17.38 13.06
C ILE A 155 7.44 16.89 12.57
N ARG A 156 7.50 16.26 11.39
CA ARG A 156 8.78 15.82 10.79
C ARG A 156 9.71 17.00 10.52
N SER A 157 9.18 18.14 10.05
CA SER A 157 9.97 19.36 9.86
C SER A 157 10.55 19.91 11.16
N GLU A 158 9.76 19.92 12.24
CA GLU A 158 10.22 20.34 13.56
C GLU A 158 11.27 19.38 14.15
N MET A 159 11.11 18.07 13.98
CA MET A 159 12.13 17.09 14.38
C MET A 159 13.47 17.36 13.70
N TRP A 160 13.47 17.63 12.38
CA TRP A 160 14.68 18.00 11.65
C TRP A 160 15.28 19.30 12.18
N ARG A 161 14.46 20.33 12.39
CA ARG A 161 14.90 21.62 12.95
C ARG A 161 15.58 21.44 14.31
N LEU A 162 14.97 20.66 15.22
CA LEU A 162 15.50 20.39 16.56
C LEU A 162 16.79 19.56 16.52
N SER A 163 16.89 18.61 15.58
CA SER A 163 18.09 17.79 15.41
C SER A 163 19.31 18.56 14.88
N GLN A 164 19.10 19.78 14.37
CA GLN A 164 20.09 20.60 13.66
C GLN A 164 20.74 19.90 12.46
N LYS A 165 20.14 18.80 11.96
CA LYS A 165 20.60 18.05 10.79
C LYS A 165 19.86 18.51 9.55
N SER A 166 20.57 18.54 8.42
CA SER A 166 19.96 18.71 7.11
C SER A 166 19.30 17.41 6.65
N HIS A 167 18.20 17.55 5.91
CA HIS A 167 17.52 16.43 5.27
C HIS A 167 17.34 16.73 3.78
N SER A 168 17.45 15.69 2.96
CA SER A 168 17.39 15.78 1.49
C SER A 168 16.01 16.15 0.93
N GLY A 169 15.02 16.42 1.79
CA GLY A 169 13.66 16.77 1.37
C GLY A 169 12.94 15.60 0.68
N LEU A 170 11.63 15.76 0.50
CA LEU A 170 10.86 14.83 -0.33
C LEU A 170 11.33 14.94 -1.78
N GLN A 171 11.26 13.85 -2.55
CA GLN A 171 11.52 13.88 -3.99
C GLN A 171 10.33 13.32 -4.74
N SER A 172 10.14 13.77 -5.98
CA SER A 172 9.07 13.31 -6.86
C SER A 172 9.55 13.25 -8.31
N GLU A 173 9.28 12.12 -8.97
CA GLU A 173 9.58 11.86 -10.39
C GLU A 173 8.32 11.44 -11.17
N SER A 174 7.16 11.52 -10.53
CA SER A 174 5.89 11.12 -11.11
C SER A 174 4.76 11.97 -10.56
N ARG A 175 3.64 12.01 -11.27
CA ARG A 175 2.42 12.68 -10.84
C ARG A 175 1.23 11.81 -11.18
N CYS A 176 0.12 12.04 -10.49
CA CYS A 176 -1.10 11.28 -10.66
C CYS A 176 -2.31 12.18 -10.65
N ILE A 177 -3.17 12.05 -11.67
CA ILE A 177 -4.57 12.44 -11.53
C ILE A 177 -5.28 11.24 -10.94
N PHE A 178 -5.83 11.38 -9.74
CA PHE A 178 -6.79 10.41 -9.22
C PHE A 178 -8.20 10.99 -9.29
N GLY A 179 -9.18 10.12 -9.52
CA GLY A 179 -10.55 10.55 -9.68
C GLY A 179 -11.58 9.49 -9.33
N ILE A 180 -12.80 9.99 -9.17
CA ILE A 180 -14.02 9.22 -9.01
C ILE A 180 -14.95 9.68 -10.13
N SER A 181 -15.42 8.76 -10.96
CA SER A 181 -16.37 9.03 -12.03
C SER A 181 -17.59 8.13 -11.89
N LYS A 182 -18.73 8.53 -12.47
CA LYS A 182 -19.75 7.53 -12.82
C LYS A 182 -19.18 6.61 -13.89
N GLN A 183 -19.36 5.31 -13.73
CA GLN A 183 -18.85 4.32 -14.65
C GLN A 183 -19.43 4.56 -16.05
N PRO A 184 -18.60 4.72 -17.09
CA PRO A 184 -19.08 4.86 -18.46
C PRO A 184 -19.86 3.62 -18.92
N ALA A 185 -20.89 3.82 -19.75
CA ALA A 185 -21.75 2.75 -20.26
C ALA A 185 -20.98 1.67 -21.05
N GLY A 186 -19.83 2.03 -21.64
CA GLY A 186 -18.96 1.09 -22.36
C GLY A 186 -18.19 0.12 -21.47
N MET A 187 -18.18 0.29 -20.14
CA MET A 187 -17.48 -0.61 -19.22
C MET A 187 -18.38 -1.72 -18.68
N PRO A 188 -17.85 -2.93 -18.43
CA PRO A 188 -18.62 -4.05 -17.89
C PRO A 188 -19.26 -3.73 -16.53
N GLY A 189 -20.53 -4.08 -16.33
CA GLY A 189 -21.26 -3.77 -15.08
C GLY A 189 -20.85 -4.60 -13.86
N ASN A 190 -20.02 -5.63 -14.02
CA ASN A 190 -19.48 -6.43 -12.92
C ASN A 190 -18.22 -5.78 -12.32
N ALA A 191 -17.82 -6.17 -11.10
CA ALA A 191 -16.59 -5.67 -10.49
C ALA A 191 -15.37 -5.99 -11.36
N ILE A 192 -14.74 -4.94 -11.89
CA ILE A 192 -13.56 -5.04 -12.75
C ILE A 192 -12.43 -4.18 -12.19
N GLN A 193 -11.22 -4.71 -12.30
CA GLN A 193 -9.99 -3.94 -12.15
C GLN A 193 -9.30 -3.89 -13.51
N VAL A 194 -9.10 -2.69 -14.05
CA VAL A 194 -8.44 -2.48 -15.33
C VAL A 194 -7.11 -1.76 -15.12
N ASN A 195 -6.03 -2.34 -15.64
CA ASN A 195 -4.73 -1.67 -15.72
C ASN A 195 -4.33 -1.46 -17.18
N SER A 196 -4.18 -0.22 -17.62
CA SER A 196 -3.90 0.09 -19.03
C SER A 196 -2.55 0.78 -19.16
N PHE A 197 -1.63 0.16 -19.88
CA PHE A 197 -0.24 0.60 -20.01
C PHE A 197 0.00 1.24 -21.37
N PHE A 198 0.60 2.43 -21.35
CA PHE A 198 1.00 3.21 -22.52
C PHE A 198 2.46 3.64 -22.34
N LYS A 199 3.09 4.08 -23.43
CA LYS A 199 4.53 4.41 -23.43
C LYS A 199 4.92 5.49 -22.41
N SER A 200 4.03 6.44 -22.14
CA SER A 200 4.29 7.62 -21.29
C SER A 200 3.34 7.77 -20.10
N CYS A 201 2.36 6.87 -19.97
CA CYS A 201 1.38 6.90 -18.90
C CYS A 201 0.85 5.50 -18.59
N ASN A 202 0.22 5.35 -17.44
CA ASN A 202 -0.58 4.18 -17.15
C ASN A 202 -1.83 4.53 -16.36
N TYR A 203 -2.83 3.68 -16.51
CA TYR A 203 -4.11 3.79 -15.84
C TYR A 203 -4.28 2.63 -14.88
N MET A 204 -4.85 2.90 -13.71
CA MET A 204 -5.44 1.89 -12.84
C MET A 204 -6.87 2.31 -12.57
N MET A 205 -7.83 1.42 -12.82
CA MET A 205 -9.26 1.69 -12.70
C MET A 205 -9.93 0.54 -11.96
N LEU A 206 -10.82 0.85 -11.03
CA LEU A 206 -11.52 -0.13 -10.23
C LEU A 206 -13.00 0.26 -10.10
N SER A 207 -13.89 -0.69 -10.37
CA SER A 207 -15.31 -0.54 -10.05
C SER A 207 -15.50 -0.26 -8.57
N ALA A 208 -16.49 0.56 -8.27
CA ALA A 208 -16.91 0.90 -6.93
C ALA A 208 -18.44 0.81 -6.83
N PRO A 209 -19.02 0.75 -5.62
CA PRO A 209 -20.47 0.77 -5.42
C PRO A 209 -21.17 1.93 -6.14
N ASP A 210 -22.48 1.80 -6.34
CA ASP A 210 -23.33 2.82 -6.97
C ASP A 210 -22.91 3.19 -8.41
N SER A 211 -22.37 2.21 -9.15
CA SER A 211 -21.85 2.39 -10.51
C SER A 211 -20.78 3.48 -10.58
N LEU A 212 -19.96 3.60 -9.53
CA LEU A 212 -18.81 4.49 -9.50
C LEU A 212 -17.57 3.77 -10.02
N LEU A 213 -16.59 4.57 -10.46
CA LEU A 213 -15.30 4.11 -10.93
C LEU A 213 -14.21 4.93 -10.25
N TYR A 214 -13.36 4.27 -9.46
CA TYR A 214 -12.10 4.84 -9.01
C TYR A 214 -11.08 4.72 -10.13
N TRP A 215 -10.35 5.79 -10.43
CA TRP A 215 -9.34 5.76 -11.48
C TRP A 215 -8.14 6.62 -11.15
N PHE A 216 -7.00 6.22 -11.71
CA PHE A 216 -5.70 6.85 -11.50
C PHE A 216 -4.99 6.91 -12.84
N LEU A 217 -4.65 8.11 -13.31
CA LEU A 217 -3.76 8.36 -14.44
C LEU A 217 -2.39 8.74 -13.90
N PHE A 218 -1.42 7.87 -14.08
CA PHE A 218 -0.03 8.09 -13.70
C PHE A 218 0.78 8.59 -14.89
N THR A 219 1.54 9.66 -14.70
CA THR A 219 2.46 10.20 -15.71
C THR A 219 3.81 10.54 -15.07
N SER A 220 4.86 10.58 -15.88
CA SER A 220 6.18 10.99 -15.41
C SER A 220 6.24 12.49 -15.11
N LEU A 221 7.18 12.86 -14.24
CA LEU A 221 7.57 14.23 -13.96
C LEU A 221 9.10 14.30 -14.01
N ASN A 222 9.66 15.45 -14.39
CA ASN A 222 11.08 15.70 -14.15
C ASN A 222 11.35 15.62 -12.64
N ARG A 223 12.51 15.07 -12.26
CA ARG A 223 12.87 14.92 -10.84
C ARG A 223 12.83 16.28 -10.14
N THR A 224 12.01 16.38 -9.11
CA THR A 224 11.85 17.56 -8.26
C THR A 224 12.10 17.21 -6.80
N CYS A 225 12.45 18.19 -5.98
CA CYS A 225 12.87 17.97 -4.60
C CYS A 225 12.46 19.12 -3.66
N GLY A 226 11.95 18.77 -2.48
CA GLY A 226 11.56 19.72 -1.45
C GLY A 226 10.60 20.78 -1.97
N LYS A 227 10.99 22.05 -1.88
CA LYS A 227 10.16 23.19 -2.30
C LYS A 227 9.94 23.28 -3.82
N SER A 228 10.73 22.58 -4.65
CA SER A 228 10.55 22.57 -6.10
C SER A 228 9.52 21.53 -6.57
N ILE A 229 8.98 20.71 -5.66
CA ILE A 229 7.87 19.82 -5.99
C ILE A 229 6.65 20.68 -6.37
N PRO A 230 6.10 20.51 -7.58
CA PRO A 230 5.04 21.36 -8.07
C PRO A 230 3.74 21.13 -7.30
N LYS A 231 3.01 22.23 -7.06
CA LYS A 231 1.61 22.20 -6.68
C LYS A 231 0.79 22.45 -7.93
N PHE A 232 -0.22 21.62 -8.15
CA PHE A 232 -1.02 21.68 -9.37
C PHE A 232 -2.35 22.35 -9.11
N THR A 233 -2.74 23.20 -10.05
CA THR A 233 -4.06 23.82 -10.13
C THR A 233 -5.06 22.90 -10.86
N LYS A 234 -6.33 23.31 -10.91
CA LYS A 234 -7.34 22.59 -11.69
C LYS A 234 -7.14 22.75 -13.18
N GLU A 235 -6.57 23.87 -13.60
CA GLU A 235 -6.16 24.15 -14.96
C GLU A 235 -5.02 23.21 -15.38
N ASP A 236 -4.00 23.01 -14.52
CA ASP A 236 -2.92 22.04 -14.77
C ASP A 236 -3.44 20.62 -14.92
N GLU A 237 -4.39 20.21 -14.05
CA GLU A 237 -5.04 18.91 -14.13
C GLU A 237 -5.78 18.73 -15.45
N ARG A 238 -6.59 19.72 -15.85
CA ARG A 238 -7.36 19.67 -17.09
C ARG A 238 -6.45 19.61 -18.32
N ALA A 239 -5.42 20.46 -18.36
CA ALA A 239 -4.46 20.47 -19.47
C ALA A 239 -3.72 19.12 -19.59
N LEU A 240 -3.37 18.50 -18.46
CA LEU A 240 -2.81 17.15 -18.46
C LEU A 240 -3.81 16.12 -18.98
N ALA A 241 -5.06 16.15 -18.49
CA ALA A 241 -6.09 15.20 -18.90
C ALA A 241 -6.41 15.29 -20.40
N GLU A 242 -6.47 16.50 -20.96
CA GLU A 242 -6.75 16.76 -22.38
C GLU A 242 -5.73 16.08 -23.31
N ASN A 243 -4.45 16.01 -22.92
CA ASN A 243 -3.41 15.29 -23.68
C ASN A 243 -3.65 13.77 -23.77
N HIS A 244 -4.53 13.25 -22.93
CA HIS A 244 -4.79 11.83 -22.76
C HIS A 244 -6.21 11.42 -23.16
N PHE A 245 -7.04 12.35 -23.63
CA PHE A 245 -8.45 12.07 -23.92
C PHE A 245 -8.66 10.97 -24.96
N ASP A 246 -7.77 10.85 -25.92
CA ASP A 246 -7.87 9.86 -27.00
C ASP A 246 -7.24 8.51 -26.62
N ASP A 247 -6.77 8.36 -25.37
CA ASP A 247 -6.27 7.07 -24.86
C ASP A 247 -7.43 6.07 -24.75
N GLN A 248 -7.38 5.05 -25.61
CA GLN A 248 -8.30 3.92 -25.59
C GLN A 248 -7.95 2.98 -24.43
N VAL A 249 -8.54 3.21 -23.26
CA VAL A 249 -8.19 2.52 -22.00
C VAL A 249 -8.78 1.11 -21.89
N THR A 250 -9.93 0.86 -22.52
CA THR A 250 -10.50 -0.48 -22.76
C THR A 250 -10.84 -0.61 -24.24
N GLU A 251 -11.29 -1.77 -24.72
CA GLU A 251 -11.70 -1.94 -26.13
C GLU A 251 -12.84 -1.01 -26.56
N THR A 252 -13.64 -0.54 -25.59
CA THR A 252 -14.91 0.18 -25.81
C THR A 252 -14.97 1.53 -25.11
N THR A 253 -13.94 1.94 -24.38
CA THR A 253 -13.96 3.17 -23.57
C THR A 253 -12.65 3.92 -23.65
N THR A 254 -12.77 5.23 -23.87
CA THR A 254 -11.68 6.21 -23.88
C THR A 254 -11.53 6.88 -22.52
N PHE A 255 -10.35 7.45 -22.24
CA PHE A 255 -10.17 8.26 -21.04
C PHE A 255 -11.05 9.53 -21.05
N ARG A 256 -11.34 10.10 -22.23
CA ARG A 256 -12.27 11.24 -22.39
C ARG A 256 -13.63 10.95 -21.73
N GLU A 257 -14.20 9.78 -21.97
CA GLU A 257 -15.51 9.40 -21.42
C GLU A 257 -15.46 9.25 -19.90
N ILE A 258 -14.40 8.65 -19.36
CA ILE A 258 -14.18 8.55 -17.91
C ILE A 258 -14.07 9.94 -17.28
N TYR A 259 -13.26 10.81 -17.88
CA TYR A 259 -13.02 12.16 -17.37
C TYR A 259 -14.27 13.04 -17.50
N ALA A 260 -15.06 12.88 -18.56
CA ALA A 260 -16.33 13.59 -18.73
C ALA A 260 -17.34 13.25 -17.61
N ASN A 261 -17.33 12.01 -17.12
CA ASN A 261 -18.21 11.52 -16.06
C ASN A 261 -17.66 11.75 -14.63
N ARG A 262 -16.62 12.55 -14.47
CA ARG A 262 -15.97 12.79 -13.17
C ARG A 262 -16.88 13.50 -12.17
N LEU A 263 -16.87 13.01 -10.94
CA LEU A 263 -17.49 13.61 -9.77
C LEU A 263 -16.45 14.35 -8.93
N HIS A 264 -15.27 13.75 -8.80
CA HIS A 264 -14.13 14.34 -8.10
C HIS A 264 -12.84 13.94 -8.79
N THR A 265 -11.89 14.86 -8.86
CA THR A 265 -10.53 14.63 -9.36
C THR A 265 -9.55 15.45 -8.54
N THR A 266 -8.29 15.07 -8.53
CA THR A 266 -7.18 15.94 -8.09
C THR A 266 -5.89 15.47 -8.77
N LEU A 267 -5.07 16.42 -9.23
CA LEU A 267 -3.70 16.19 -9.68
C LEU A 267 -2.72 16.42 -8.53
N VAL A 268 -1.87 15.43 -8.25
CA VAL A 268 -0.80 15.52 -7.25
C VAL A 268 0.55 15.06 -7.82
N ALA A 269 1.63 15.63 -7.28
CA ALA A 269 2.94 14.99 -7.37
C ALA A 269 2.93 13.72 -6.50
N LEU A 270 3.61 12.66 -6.95
CA LEU A 270 3.78 11.45 -6.16
C LEU A 270 5.16 11.48 -5.52
N GLU A 271 5.22 11.90 -4.26
CA GLU A 271 6.48 11.89 -3.54
C GLU A 271 6.94 10.46 -3.21
N ASP A 272 8.25 10.31 -3.01
CA ASP A 272 8.97 9.06 -2.76
C ASP A 272 8.43 8.14 -1.65
N HIS A 273 7.48 8.58 -0.83
CA HIS A 273 6.86 7.78 0.21
C HIS A 273 5.37 7.50 -0.06
N VAL A 274 4.85 7.94 -1.21
CA VAL A 274 3.46 7.83 -1.64
C VAL A 274 3.40 6.92 -2.87
N HIS A 275 3.00 5.67 -2.64
CA HIS A 275 2.89 4.69 -3.71
C HIS A 275 1.47 4.09 -3.73
N PRO A 276 0.53 4.73 -4.45
CA PRO A 276 -0.87 4.28 -4.53
C PRO A 276 -0.97 2.86 -5.09
N ILE A 277 -0.06 2.51 -6.01
CA ILE A 277 -0.06 1.22 -6.71
C ILE A 277 0.25 0.05 -5.78
N SER A 278 1.17 0.22 -4.81
CA SER A 278 1.49 -0.85 -3.85
C SER A 278 0.49 -0.95 -2.71
N ALA A 279 -0.38 0.06 -2.54
CA ALA A 279 -1.32 0.22 -1.45
C ALA A 279 -0.69 0.17 -0.04
N GLN A 280 0.63 0.26 0.10
CA GLN A 280 1.29 0.06 1.41
C GLN A 280 1.23 1.27 2.34
N GLY A 281 0.96 2.48 1.84
CA GLY A 281 1.02 3.71 2.64
C GLY A 281 0.10 3.67 3.86
N GLY A 282 -1.22 3.51 3.66
CA GLY A 282 -2.18 3.48 4.77
C GLY A 282 -2.07 2.21 5.62
N ASN A 283 -1.88 1.05 4.99
CA ASN A 283 -1.73 -0.23 5.70
C ASN A 283 -0.49 -0.23 6.61
N GLY A 284 0.66 0.20 6.09
CA GLY A 284 1.91 0.29 6.84
C GLY A 284 1.87 1.33 7.97
N ALA A 285 1.12 2.42 7.80
CA ALA A 285 0.94 3.41 8.85
C ALA A 285 0.07 2.89 10.01
N MET A 286 -0.94 2.06 9.73
CA MET A 286 -1.70 1.37 10.78
C MET A 286 -0.84 0.32 11.50
N GLU A 287 -0.01 -0.44 10.78
CA GLU A 287 0.95 -1.36 11.39
C GLU A 287 1.92 -0.62 12.34
N THR A 288 2.43 0.55 11.96
CA THR A 288 3.32 1.33 12.82
C THR A 288 2.61 1.84 14.08
N ALA A 289 1.37 2.33 13.96
CA ALA A 289 0.56 2.74 15.11
C ALA A 289 0.34 1.57 16.10
N ALA A 290 0.05 0.39 15.57
CA ALA A 290 -0.11 -0.81 16.37
C ALA A 290 1.16 -1.21 17.13
N VAL A 291 2.32 -1.19 16.47
CA VAL A 291 3.60 -1.49 17.12
C VAL A 291 3.91 -0.47 18.22
N LEU A 292 3.61 0.81 18.01
CA LEU A 292 3.77 1.84 19.04
C LEU A 292 2.91 1.53 20.27
N VAL A 293 1.61 1.28 20.10
CA VAL A 293 0.70 0.98 21.21
C VAL A 293 1.10 -0.30 21.95
N ASN A 294 1.46 -1.36 21.23
CA ASN A 294 1.89 -2.61 21.85
C ASN A 294 3.16 -2.44 22.68
N THR A 295 4.12 -1.64 22.21
CA THR A 295 5.36 -1.37 22.95
C THR A 295 5.08 -0.51 24.17
N LEU A 296 4.26 0.54 24.05
CA LEU A 296 3.82 1.35 25.20
C LEU A 296 3.15 0.48 26.27
N ARG A 297 2.18 -0.35 25.88
CA ARG A 297 1.45 -1.22 26.82
C ARG A 297 2.38 -2.18 27.56
N ARG A 298 3.29 -2.86 26.86
CA ARG A 298 4.26 -3.76 27.50
C ARG A 298 5.15 -3.01 28.48
N LYS A 299 5.62 -1.82 28.09
CA LYS A 299 6.48 -0.99 28.95
C LYS A 299 5.73 -0.52 30.20
N MET A 300 4.49 -0.07 30.06
CA MET A 300 3.62 0.34 31.18
C MET A 300 3.24 -0.83 32.10
N ALA A 301 3.01 -2.02 31.56
CA ALA A 301 2.66 -3.21 32.35
C ALA A 301 3.83 -3.72 33.22
N ASN A 302 5.08 -3.51 32.78
CA ASN A 302 6.28 -3.93 33.49
C ASN A 302 6.67 -2.98 34.64
N GLN A 303 6.03 -1.82 34.78
CA GLN A 303 6.27 -0.92 35.89
C GLN A 303 5.45 -1.35 37.12
N SER A 304 6.14 -1.63 38.24
CA SER A 304 5.54 -2.13 39.48
C SER A 304 4.72 -1.08 40.26
N SER A 305 4.82 0.19 39.87
CA SER A 305 4.00 1.29 40.39
C SER A 305 3.25 1.94 39.22
N LYS A 306 2.07 2.53 39.50
CA LYS A 306 1.28 3.36 38.56
C LYS A 306 2.00 4.68 38.19
N GLY A 307 3.30 4.65 37.98
CA GLY A 307 4.11 5.78 37.56
C GLY A 307 3.93 6.06 36.07
N ASN A 308 4.13 7.32 35.68
CA ASN A 308 4.25 7.66 34.27
C ASN A 308 5.61 7.15 33.73
N LEU A 309 5.65 6.81 32.44
CA LEU A 309 6.89 6.48 31.75
C LEU A 309 7.87 7.66 31.87
N ASN A 310 9.11 7.39 32.26
CA ASN A 310 10.16 8.41 32.25
C ASN A 310 10.75 8.57 30.83
N GLU A 311 11.70 9.48 30.69
CA GLU A 311 12.34 9.76 29.39
C GLU A 311 13.04 8.53 28.80
N ASP A 312 13.85 7.81 29.59
CA ASP A 312 14.54 6.58 29.15
C ASP A 312 13.56 5.50 28.66
N ASP A 313 12.42 5.38 29.33
CA ASP A 313 11.37 4.45 28.96
C ASP A 313 10.73 4.82 27.62
N ILE A 314 10.49 6.12 27.40
CA ILE A 314 9.95 6.65 26.14
C ILE A 314 10.96 6.47 25.00
N GLU A 315 12.24 6.78 25.23
CA GLU A 315 13.31 6.56 24.26
C GLU A 315 13.42 5.08 23.86
N SER A 316 13.36 4.19 24.85
CA SER A 316 13.35 2.74 24.64
C SER A 316 12.16 2.29 23.79
N VAL A 317 10.96 2.84 24.03
CA VAL A 317 9.76 2.56 23.21
C VAL A 317 9.99 2.99 21.76
N PHE A 318 10.48 4.21 21.52
CA PHE A 318 10.71 4.71 20.16
C PHE A 318 11.82 3.94 19.43
N ALA A 319 12.90 3.57 20.12
CA ALA A 319 13.95 2.74 19.58
C ALA A 319 13.44 1.38 19.13
N GLU A 320 12.56 0.74 19.92
CA GLU A 320 11.98 -0.55 19.57
C GLU A 320 11.01 -0.44 18.38
N VAL A 321 10.16 0.60 18.35
CA VAL A 321 9.27 0.87 17.19
C VAL A 321 10.08 1.06 15.92
N GLN A 322 11.14 1.87 15.98
CA GLN A 322 12.06 2.10 14.86
C GLN A 322 12.68 0.78 14.39
N ALA A 323 13.25 -0.01 15.32
CA ALA A 323 13.89 -1.29 14.98
C ALA A 323 12.92 -2.28 14.31
N LYS A 324 11.66 -2.34 14.76
CA LYS A 324 10.63 -3.23 14.20
C LYS A 324 10.06 -2.77 12.86
N ARG A 325 10.08 -1.46 12.58
CA ARG A 325 9.36 -0.88 11.42
C ARG A 325 10.27 -0.40 10.30
N PHE A 326 11.48 0.06 10.60
CA PHE A 326 12.30 0.80 9.64
C PHE A 326 12.56 0.02 8.35
N SER A 327 13.15 -1.18 8.43
CA SER A 327 13.46 -2.00 7.26
C SER A 327 12.19 -2.35 6.46
N ARG A 328 11.08 -2.68 7.13
CA ARG A 328 9.82 -3.01 6.44
C ARG A 328 9.22 -1.81 5.71
N VAL A 329 9.27 -0.61 6.30
CA VAL A 329 8.78 0.61 5.65
C VAL A 329 9.69 1.01 4.49
N GLU A 330 11.02 0.88 4.66
CA GLU A 330 12.00 1.11 3.60
C GLU A 330 11.79 0.16 2.41
N ASP A 331 11.57 -1.13 2.68
CA ASP A 331 11.26 -2.12 1.65
C ASP A 331 9.97 -1.78 0.90
N ALA A 332 8.92 -1.38 1.62
CA ALA A 332 7.65 -0.97 1.01
C ALA A 332 7.78 0.26 0.11
N VAL A 333 8.59 1.25 0.53
CA VAL A 333 8.94 2.44 -0.26
C VAL A 333 9.72 2.03 -1.51
N ASN A 334 10.77 1.22 -1.35
CA ASN A 334 11.60 0.76 -2.46
C ASN A 334 10.81 -0.09 -3.46
N GLN A 335 9.90 -0.94 -2.99
CA GLN A 335 8.97 -1.69 -3.83
C GLN A 335 8.06 -0.74 -4.61
N GLY A 336 7.46 0.25 -3.93
CA GLY A 336 6.59 1.24 -4.56
C GLY A 336 7.28 2.05 -5.65
N ARG A 337 8.54 2.47 -5.43
CA ARG A 337 9.37 3.13 -6.46
C ARG A 337 9.59 2.22 -7.69
N ARG A 338 9.98 0.96 -7.48
CA ARG A 338 10.20 -0.01 -8.56
C ARG A 338 8.93 -0.27 -9.36
N THR A 339 7.80 -0.48 -8.68
CA THR A 339 6.51 -0.75 -9.34
C THR A 339 6.02 0.47 -10.12
N THR A 340 6.15 1.67 -9.58
CA THR A 340 5.76 2.92 -10.27
C THR A 340 6.62 3.12 -11.53
N ALA A 341 7.94 2.96 -11.41
CA ALA A 341 8.85 3.06 -12.55
C ALA A 341 8.56 1.99 -13.63
N ALA A 342 8.28 0.76 -13.24
CA ALA A 342 7.95 -0.33 -14.17
C ALA A 342 6.55 -0.19 -14.80
N SER A 343 5.63 0.51 -14.13
CA SER A 343 4.27 0.75 -14.63
C SER A 343 4.20 1.94 -15.60
N ILE A 344 5.03 2.97 -15.40
CA ILE A 344 5.04 4.19 -16.22
C ILE A 344 6.04 4.08 -17.39
N LYS A 345 7.07 3.23 -17.29
CA LYS A 345 8.09 3.05 -18.34
C LYS A 345 8.09 1.61 -18.86
N GLU A 346 8.04 1.46 -20.17
CA GLU A 346 8.30 0.18 -20.83
C GLU A 346 9.77 -0.20 -20.59
N THR A 347 10.01 -1.07 -19.62
CA THR A 347 11.34 -1.56 -19.23
C THR A 347 11.38 -3.07 -19.30
N PHE A 348 12.57 -3.66 -19.50
CA PHE A 348 12.75 -5.12 -19.53
C PHE A 348 12.19 -5.81 -18.27
N PHE A 349 12.30 -5.17 -17.09
CA PHE A 349 11.79 -5.68 -15.81
C PHE A 349 10.26 -5.66 -15.67
N SER A 350 9.55 -4.81 -16.40
CA SER A 350 8.06 -4.80 -16.39
C SER A 350 7.46 -6.16 -16.80
N ARG A 351 8.24 -6.99 -17.52
CA ARG A 351 7.87 -8.35 -17.95
C ARG A 351 8.00 -9.41 -16.84
N LEU A 352 8.60 -9.08 -15.69
CA LEU A 352 9.01 -10.04 -14.64
C LEU A 352 8.20 -9.95 -13.33
N PHE A 353 7.35 -8.94 -13.13
CA PHE A 353 6.67 -8.72 -11.84
C PHE A 353 5.43 -9.62 -11.64
N LYS A 354 5.65 -10.80 -11.02
CA LYS A 354 4.65 -11.65 -10.36
C LYS A 354 5.17 -12.00 -8.94
N ASN A 355 4.32 -11.81 -7.92
CA ASN A 355 4.45 -12.23 -6.50
C ASN A 355 5.10 -11.26 -5.50
N THR A 356 4.32 -10.89 -4.46
CA THR A 356 4.81 -10.63 -3.09
C THR A 356 3.71 -10.95 -2.06
N GLU A 357 3.89 -12.01 -1.27
CA GLU A 357 3.06 -12.41 -0.11
C GLU A 357 3.93 -12.33 1.17
N THR A 358 3.53 -11.59 2.20
CA THR A 358 3.80 -11.77 3.66
C THR A 358 3.95 -10.45 4.46
N GLY A 359 3.26 -10.36 5.61
CA GLY A 359 3.33 -9.23 6.56
C GLY A 359 2.92 -9.61 8.00
N PRO A 360 3.33 -8.85 9.04
CA PRO A 360 3.26 -9.22 10.45
C PRO A 360 1.93 -8.89 11.17
N THR A 361 1.86 -9.30 12.45
CA THR A 361 0.65 -9.38 13.29
C THR A 361 0.68 -8.50 14.57
N ILE A 362 -0.47 -8.14 15.18
CA ILE A 362 -0.59 -7.42 16.50
C ILE A 362 -0.83 -8.47 17.60
N ASP A 363 -0.04 -8.44 18.68
CA ASP A 363 -0.17 -9.31 19.86
C ASP A 363 -1.31 -8.88 20.82
N ASP A 364 -1.88 -9.84 21.56
CA ASP A 364 -2.89 -9.68 22.64
C ASP A 364 -4.30 -9.18 22.26
N ILE A 365 -4.73 -9.42 21.01
CA ILE A 365 -6.14 -9.37 20.60
C ILE A 365 -6.48 -10.72 19.97
N PRO A 366 -7.53 -11.44 20.41
CA PRO A 366 -7.90 -12.73 19.83
C PRO A 366 -8.08 -12.60 18.32
N THR A 367 -7.37 -13.42 17.54
CA THR A 367 -7.62 -13.56 16.10
C THR A 367 -9.01 -14.17 15.92
N LEU A 368 -9.87 -13.48 15.17
CA LEU A 368 -11.20 -14.00 14.88
C LEU A 368 -11.08 -15.32 14.10
N ALA A 369 -12.00 -16.26 14.39
CA ALA A 369 -11.99 -17.62 13.84
C ALA A 369 -11.89 -17.69 12.30
N ARG A 370 -12.26 -16.61 11.58
CA ARG A 370 -12.13 -16.50 10.12
C ARG A 370 -10.67 -16.60 9.64
N TYR A 371 -9.75 -15.89 10.31
CA TYR A 371 -8.32 -15.88 9.96
C TYR A 371 -7.64 -17.22 10.28
N GLU A 372 -7.93 -17.77 11.45
CA GLU A 372 -7.34 -19.04 11.90
C GLU A 372 -7.82 -20.22 11.03
N LYS A 373 -9.12 -20.26 10.70
CA LYS A 373 -9.68 -21.25 9.78
C LYS A 373 -9.05 -21.17 8.38
N ALA A 374 -8.77 -19.96 7.88
CA ALA A 374 -8.11 -19.76 6.59
C ALA A 374 -6.66 -20.26 6.59
N ILE A 375 -5.88 -19.96 7.64
CA ILE A 375 -4.50 -20.46 7.77
C ILE A 375 -4.47 -21.99 7.86
N ILE A 376 -5.36 -22.59 8.66
CA ILE A 376 -5.46 -24.04 8.81
C ILE A 376 -5.80 -24.67 7.45
N ARG A 377 -6.84 -24.17 6.77
CA ARG A 377 -7.24 -24.62 5.43
C ARG A 377 -6.10 -24.48 4.41
N HIS A 378 -5.40 -23.35 4.42
CA HIS A 378 -4.27 -23.10 3.53
C HIS A 378 -3.17 -24.14 3.75
N ARG A 379 -2.71 -24.32 5.00
CA ARG A 379 -1.69 -25.32 5.39
C ARG A 379 -2.09 -26.74 5.01
N GLU A 380 -3.36 -27.10 5.14
CA GLU A 380 -3.90 -28.41 4.73
C GLU A 380 -3.91 -28.60 3.21
N THR A 381 -4.14 -27.53 2.42
CA THR A 381 -4.03 -27.58 0.95
C THR A 381 -2.59 -27.55 0.42
N THR A 382 -1.66 -26.82 1.06
CA THR A 382 -0.25 -26.78 0.62
C THR A 382 0.49 -28.09 0.91
N ASN A 383 0.09 -28.84 1.93
CA ASN A 383 0.64 -30.17 2.22
C ASN A 383 0.23 -31.27 1.20
N LYS A 384 -0.59 -30.96 0.18
CA LYS A 384 -1.01 -31.94 -0.85
C LYS A 384 -0.22 -31.92 -2.16
N LEU A 385 0.69 -30.97 -2.38
CA LEU A 385 1.71 -31.08 -3.44
C LEU A 385 3.06 -31.35 -2.77
N SER A 386 3.46 -32.61 -2.75
CA SER A 386 4.55 -33.08 -1.92
C SER A 386 5.90 -32.47 -2.34
N TRP A 387 6.55 -31.85 -1.36
CA TRP A 387 7.96 -31.44 -1.37
C TRP A 387 8.90 -32.61 -1.77
N SER A 388 8.46 -33.85 -1.52
CA SER A 388 9.19 -35.07 -1.89
C SER A 388 9.20 -35.35 -3.40
N LEU A 389 8.16 -34.99 -4.16
CA LEU A 389 8.12 -35.23 -5.60
C LEU A 389 9.11 -34.33 -6.35
N TRP A 390 9.22 -33.07 -5.94
CA TRP A 390 10.16 -32.11 -6.52
C TRP A 390 11.62 -32.46 -6.25
N ASN A 391 11.94 -32.92 -5.03
CA ASN A 391 13.28 -33.39 -4.70
C ASN A 391 13.64 -34.67 -5.48
N LEU A 392 12.68 -35.57 -5.71
CA LEU A 392 12.90 -36.77 -6.52
C LEU A 392 13.18 -36.42 -7.99
N VAL A 393 12.39 -35.50 -8.57
CA VAL A 393 12.59 -35.03 -9.96
C VAL A 393 13.93 -34.30 -10.10
N ALA A 394 14.29 -33.44 -9.15
CA ALA A 394 15.59 -32.75 -9.15
C ALA A 394 16.76 -33.74 -9.06
N LEU A 395 16.67 -34.74 -8.17
CA LEU A 395 17.70 -35.77 -8.01
C LEU A 395 17.89 -36.61 -9.28
N VAL A 396 16.79 -37.06 -9.90
CA VAL A 396 16.83 -37.82 -11.17
C VAL A 396 17.45 -36.99 -12.29
N THR A 397 17.12 -35.70 -12.36
CA THR A 397 17.66 -34.79 -13.39
C THR A 397 19.16 -34.56 -13.19
N CYS A 398 19.64 -34.41 -11.94
CA CYS A 398 21.08 -34.33 -11.64
C CYS A 398 21.82 -35.61 -12.03
N ILE A 399 21.27 -36.79 -11.72
CA ILE A 399 21.89 -38.08 -12.07
C ILE A 399 22.00 -38.24 -13.59
N LEU A 400 20.93 -37.94 -14.34
CA LEU A 400 20.95 -38.01 -15.81
C LEU A 400 21.96 -37.04 -16.44
N THR A 401 22.10 -35.85 -15.86
CA THR A 401 23.07 -34.84 -16.33
C THR A 401 24.51 -35.29 -16.07
N LEU A 402 24.78 -35.89 -14.90
CA LEU A 402 26.09 -36.45 -14.57
C LEU A 402 26.44 -37.65 -15.45
N LEU A 403 25.46 -38.51 -15.78
CA LEU A 403 25.63 -39.62 -16.71
C LEU A 403 25.88 -39.13 -18.14
N ALA A 404 25.15 -38.11 -18.61
CA ALA A 404 25.39 -37.51 -19.92
C ALA A 404 26.80 -36.89 -19.99
N TYR A 405 27.21 -36.18 -18.94
CA TYR A 405 28.55 -35.58 -18.86
C TYR A 405 29.66 -36.62 -18.84
N SER A 406 29.50 -37.73 -18.11
CA SER A 406 30.48 -38.80 -18.06
C SER A 406 30.57 -39.57 -19.38
N VAL A 407 29.45 -39.77 -20.09
CA VAL A 407 29.44 -40.34 -21.44
C VAL A 407 30.12 -39.41 -22.44
N ILE A 408 29.80 -38.12 -22.44
CA ILE A 408 30.44 -37.12 -23.32
C ILE A 408 31.95 -37.07 -23.06
N ARG A 409 32.37 -37.02 -21.78
CA ARG A 409 33.78 -37.02 -21.39
C ARG A 409 34.49 -38.30 -21.82
N TRP A 410 33.83 -39.46 -21.72
CA TRP A 410 34.37 -40.73 -22.18
C TRP A 410 34.57 -40.75 -23.70
N ILE A 411 33.57 -40.30 -24.48
CA ILE A 411 33.66 -40.16 -25.94
C ILE A 411 34.83 -39.24 -26.32
N TRP A 412 34.99 -38.10 -25.63
CA TRP A 412 36.06 -37.15 -25.90
C TRP A 412 37.45 -37.67 -25.51
N SER A 413 37.53 -38.58 -24.54
CA SER A 413 38.80 -39.20 -24.11
C SER A 413 39.24 -40.40 -24.94
N THR A 414 38.36 -40.96 -25.78
CA THR A 414 38.61 -42.22 -26.52
C THR A 414 38.71 -42.04 -28.03
N GLN A 415 38.43 -40.85 -28.58
CA GLN A 415 38.64 -40.55 -30.00
C GLN A 415 39.82 -39.58 -30.19
N PRO A 416 40.89 -39.95 -30.92
CA PRO A 416 41.93 -39.01 -31.30
C PRO A 416 41.35 -37.99 -32.30
N MET A 417 41.29 -36.72 -31.89
CA MET A 417 40.97 -35.60 -32.78
C MET A 417 42.14 -35.40 -33.76
N ASN A 418 41.93 -35.70 -35.03
CA ASN A 418 42.89 -35.41 -36.11
C ASN A 418 42.61 -33.97 -36.62
N ILE A 419 43.42 -33.01 -36.19
CA ILE A 419 43.24 -31.57 -36.47
C ILE A 419 44.17 -31.14 -37.62
N ASP A 420 43.97 -31.69 -38.82
CA ASP A 420 44.77 -31.27 -39.99
C ASP A 420 43.97 -31.12 -41.30
N SER A 421 42.64 -31.01 -41.27
CA SER A 421 41.85 -30.88 -42.53
C SER A 421 40.57 -30.06 -42.46
N MET A 422 40.58 -28.91 -41.78
CA MET A 422 39.49 -27.93 -41.94
C MET A 422 40.02 -26.63 -42.53
N ASP A 423 39.98 -26.60 -43.86
CA ASP A 423 40.20 -25.42 -44.70
C ASP A 423 39.08 -24.39 -44.46
N LEU A 424 39.46 -23.20 -44.00
CA LEU A 424 38.59 -22.09 -43.68
C LEU A 424 38.42 -21.18 -44.91
N ARG A 425 37.59 -21.58 -45.88
CA ARG A 425 36.94 -20.67 -46.84
C ARG A 425 35.63 -21.24 -47.39
N ALA A 426 34.51 -20.76 -46.86
CA ALA A 426 33.27 -20.45 -47.58
C ALA A 426 32.32 -19.68 -46.64
#